data_AF-V9EMK6-F1
#
_entry.id   AF-V9EMK6-F1
#
_cell.length_a   1.000
_cell.length_b   1.000
_cell.length_c   1.000
_cell.angle_alpha   90.00
_cell.angle_beta   90.00
_cell.angle_gamma   90.00
#
_symmetry.space_group_name_H-M   'P 1'
#
loop_
_entity.id
_entity.type
_entity.pdbx_description
1 polymer ?
#
loop_
_entity_poly.entity_id
_entity_poly.type
_entity_poly.pdbx_seq_one_letter_code
_entity_poly.pdbx_strand_id
1 'polypeptide(L)'
;MRLSDDMEKCLFFSPGEYLLTDSAYPADFTYNTIVPAYKVSSLGSEKENFNKWVAHVRVVNEQTIGVLKGRWSSLRELRVQIRKSEDMNRELLWLSACVVLHIMVLLFGDDWPNDDESSDSDSDGEESDSGDEDPYTFRRRIKAKAIARGRAPGE
;
A
#
# COMPACT_ATOMS: atom_id res chain seq x y z
N MET A 1 22.76 1.49 4.60
CA MET A 1 22.24 1.22 3.25
C MET A 1 23.02 2.13 2.30
N ARG A 2 23.90 1.58 1.47
CA ARG A 2 24.88 2.32 0.62
C ARG A 2 24.26 2.84 -0.69
N LEU A 3 23.01 3.30 -0.67
CA LEU A 3 22.39 3.92 -1.86
C LEU A 3 22.93 5.34 -2.13
N SER A 4 23.89 5.81 -1.32
CA SER A 4 24.54 7.12 -1.43
C SER A 4 25.85 7.08 -2.21
N ASP A 5 26.28 5.92 -2.74
CA ASP A 5 27.40 5.89 -3.67
C ASP A 5 26.88 6.19 -5.08
N ASP A 6 27.03 7.45 -5.49
CA ASP A 6 26.56 8.00 -6.76
C ASP A 6 26.95 7.15 -7.98
N MET A 7 28.03 6.38 -7.87
CA MET A 7 28.57 5.50 -8.91
C MET A 7 27.69 4.28 -9.19
N GLU A 8 26.87 3.83 -8.22
CA GLU A 8 25.98 2.67 -8.41
C GLU A 8 24.65 3.05 -9.09
N LYS A 9 24.27 4.33 -9.15
CA LYS A 9 22.99 4.78 -9.74
C LYS A 9 22.88 4.42 -11.23
N CYS A 10 23.98 4.49 -11.98
CA CYS A 10 24.04 4.09 -13.38
C CYS A 10 23.80 2.59 -13.61
N LEU A 11 23.83 1.75 -12.56
CA LEU A 11 23.48 0.33 -12.64
C LEU A 11 21.97 0.10 -12.55
N PHE A 12 21.22 1.08 -12.02
CA PHE A 12 19.80 0.94 -11.73
C PHE A 12 18.91 1.87 -12.57
N PHE A 13 19.46 2.97 -13.09
CA PHE A 13 18.74 3.94 -13.93
C PHE A 13 19.43 4.08 -15.27
N SER A 14 18.66 3.90 -16.34
CA SER A 14 19.03 4.25 -17.70
C SER A 14 18.96 5.78 -17.90
N PRO A 15 19.59 6.34 -18.94
CA PRO A 15 19.54 7.77 -19.21
C PRO A 15 18.09 8.28 -19.31
N GLY A 16 17.72 9.23 -18.44
CA GLY A 16 16.38 9.82 -18.38
C GLY A 16 15.39 9.09 -17.46
N GLU A 17 15.78 7.97 -16.84
CA GLU A 17 14.95 7.30 -15.83
C GLU A 17 15.11 7.97 -14.46
N TYR A 18 13.99 8.09 -13.74
CA TYR A 18 13.94 8.70 -12.42
C TYR A 18 12.83 8.10 -11.58
N LEU A 19 12.96 8.24 -10.26
CA LEU A 19 11.95 7.84 -9.29
C LEU A 19 11.24 9.07 -8.74
N LEU A 20 9.90 9.06 -8.81
CA LEU A 20 9.07 10.02 -8.10
C LEU A 20 8.91 9.59 -6.65
N THR A 21 9.25 10.46 -5.71
CA THR A 21 9.26 10.14 -4.28
C THR A 21 8.46 11.13 -3.44
N ASP A 22 8.20 10.77 -2.19
CA ASP A 22 7.71 11.72 -1.20
C ASP A 22 8.76 12.82 -0.94
N SER A 23 8.27 13.96 -0.47
CA SER A 23 8.99 15.11 0.07
C SER A 23 9.96 14.79 1.22
N ALA A 24 9.84 13.61 1.83
CA ALA A 24 10.76 13.10 2.84
C ALA A 24 12.12 12.66 2.24
N TYR A 25 12.15 12.32 0.95
CA TYR A 25 13.38 11.92 0.26
C TYR A 25 14.12 13.15 -0.30
N PRO A 26 15.47 13.15 -0.26
CA PRO A 26 16.24 14.24 -0.85
C PRO A 26 16.18 14.20 -2.38
N ALA A 27 16.07 15.36 -3.00
CA ALA A 27 16.20 15.48 -4.45
C ALA A 27 17.64 15.18 -4.88
N ASP A 28 17.78 14.44 -5.98
CA ASP A 28 19.07 14.23 -6.62
C ASP A 28 19.29 15.31 -7.69
N PHE A 29 20.17 16.27 -7.41
CA PHE A 29 20.52 17.33 -8.34
C PHE A 29 21.69 16.99 -9.27
N THR A 30 22.39 15.88 -9.01
CA THR A 30 23.59 15.49 -9.75
C THR A 30 23.22 14.60 -10.94
N TYR A 31 22.38 13.58 -10.71
CA TYR A 31 21.97 12.63 -11.74
C TYR A 31 20.48 12.70 -12.10
N ASN A 32 19.71 13.54 -11.39
CA ASN A 32 18.27 13.70 -11.59
C ASN A 32 17.47 12.39 -11.46
N THR A 33 17.98 11.39 -10.73
CA THR A 33 17.32 10.08 -10.60
C THR A 33 16.27 10.02 -9.48
N ILE A 34 16.22 11.00 -8.59
CA ILE A 34 15.23 11.07 -7.49
C ILE A 34 14.55 12.44 -7.52
N VAL A 35 13.25 12.44 -7.76
CA VAL A 35 12.41 13.64 -7.90
C VAL A 35 11.32 13.62 -6.82
N PRO A 36 11.53 14.33 -5.69
CA PRO A 36 10.57 14.35 -4.59
C PRO A 36 9.43 15.33 -4.83
N ALA A 37 8.29 15.07 -4.18
CA ALA A 37 7.21 16.03 -4.03
C ALA A 37 7.70 17.32 -3.32
N TYR A 38 7.17 18.46 -3.70
CA TYR A 38 7.52 19.74 -3.09
C TYR A 38 6.93 19.85 -1.69
N LYS A 39 7.71 20.38 -0.73
CA LYS A 39 7.21 20.69 0.61
C LYS A 39 6.21 21.85 0.55
N VAL A 40 5.26 21.85 1.48
CA VAL A 40 4.23 22.90 1.65
C VAL A 40 4.85 24.29 1.88
N SER A 41 6.10 24.37 2.34
CA SER A 41 6.83 25.65 2.47
C SER A 41 7.29 26.25 1.13
N SER A 42 7.11 25.55 0.00
CA SER A 42 7.63 25.93 -1.32
C SER A 42 6.52 26.19 -2.35
N LEU A 43 5.34 26.64 -1.91
CA LEU A 43 4.12 26.73 -2.72
C LEU A 43 4.19 27.79 -3.83
N GLY A 44 3.72 27.38 -5.01
CA GLY A 44 3.46 28.16 -6.22
C GLY A 44 2.56 27.32 -7.13
N SER A 45 1.81 27.94 -8.05
CA SER A 45 0.73 27.28 -8.82
C SER A 45 1.18 26.00 -9.55
N GLU A 46 2.38 25.99 -10.13
CA GLU A 46 2.92 24.83 -10.85
C GLU A 46 3.35 23.69 -9.92
N LYS A 47 3.97 24.01 -8.79
CA LYS A 47 4.43 23.01 -7.81
C LYS A 47 3.25 22.32 -7.12
N GLU A 48 2.19 23.06 -6.88
CA GLU A 48 0.94 22.51 -6.33
C GLU A 48 0.26 21.57 -7.32
N ASN A 49 0.19 21.96 -8.61
CA ASN A 49 -0.30 21.07 -9.66
C ASN A 49 0.53 19.78 -9.77
N PHE A 50 1.86 19.87 -9.72
CA PHE A 50 2.73 18.70 -9.69
C PHE A 50 2.43 17.79 -8.49
N ASN A 51 2.38 18.36 -7.28
CA ASN A 51 2.07 17.60 -6.07
C ASN A 51 0.70 16.93 -6.12
N LYS A 52 -0.30 17.57 -6.74
CA LYS A 52 -1.64 17.00 -6.92
C LYS A 52 -1.58 15.72 -7.77
N TRP A 53 -0.81 15.71 -8.86
CA TRP A 53 -0.61 14.52 -9.67
C TRP A 53 0.15 13.42 -8.93
N VAL A 54 1.22 13.78 -8.22
CA VAL A 54 1.98 12.82 -7.40
C VAL A 54 1.09 12.20 -6.33
N ALA A 55 0.24 12.99 -5.66
CA ALA A 55 -0.72 12.50 -4.68
C ALA A 55 -1.72 11.51 -5.30
N HIS A 56 -2.25 11.82 -6.48
CA HIS A 56 -3.17 10.91 -7.18
C HIS A 56 -2.52 9.55 -7.49
N VAL A 57 -1.30 9.53 -8.02
CA VAL A 57 -0.56 8.28 -8.26
C VAL A 57 -0.29 7.54 -6.96
N ARG A 58 0.03 8.27 -5.88
CA ARG A 58 0.26 7.66 -4.57
C ARG A 58 -0.97 6.95 -4.02
N VAL A 59 -2.16 7.55 -4.17
CA VAL A 59 -3.43 6.92 -3.77
C VAL A 59 -3.60 5.57 -4.49
N VAL A 60 -3.36 5.50 -5.80
CA VAL A 60 -3.45 4.25 -6.57
C VAL A 60 -2.44 3.21 -6.05
N ASN A 61 -1.23 3.61 -5.72
CA ASN A 61 -0.20 2.72 -5.18
C ASN A 61 -0.55 2.20 -3.78
N GLU A 62 -0.96 3.09 -2.87
CA GLU A 62 -1.38 2.75 -1.51
C GLU A 62 -2.57 1.79 -1.53
N GLN A 63 -3.54 2.08 -2.39
CA GLN A 63 -4.70 1.26 -2.67
C GLN A 63 -4.31 -0.14 -3.13
N THR A 64 -3.45 -0.24 -4.16
CA THR A 64 -2.95 -1.53 -4.68
C THR A 64 -2.22 -2.33 -3.60
N ILE A 65 -1.39 -1.67 -2.78
CA ILE A 65 -0.68 -2.32 -1.67
C ILE A 65 -1.66 -2.79 -0.59
N GLY A 66 -2.71 -2.01 -0.30
CA GLY A 66 -3.78 -2.37 0.63
C GLY A 66 -4.48 -3.65 0.20
N VAL A 67 -4.89 -3.74 -1.06
CA VAL A 67 -5.52 -4.94 -1.65
C VAL A 67 -4.59 -6.15 -1.55
N LEU A 68 -3.32 -5.96 -1.92
CA LEU A 68 -2.33 -7.04 -1.88
C LEU A 68 -2.12 -7.56 -0.44
N LYS A 69 -2.03 -6.67 0.55
CA LYS A 69 -1.90 -7.04 1.97
C LYS A 69 -3.17 -7.64 2.55
N GLY A 70 -4.35 -7.16 2.15
CA GLY A 70 -5.64 -7.68 2.57
C GLY A 70 -5.84 -9.11 2.08
N ARG A 71 -5.45 -9.38 0.83
CA ARG A 71 -5.53 -10.70 0.22
C ARG A 71 -4.48 -11.66 0.77
N TRP A 72 -3.23 -11.21 0.87
CA TRP A 72 -2.13 -12.01 1.40
C TRP A 72 -1.81 -11.58 2.83
N SER A 73 -2.52 -12.16 3.81
CA SER A 73 -2.32 -11.82 5.23
C SER A 73 -0.87 -12.01 5.70
N SER A 74 -0.05 -12.81 5.00
CA SER A 74 1.40 -12.90 5.24
C SER A 74 2.14 -11.57 5.08
N LEU A 75 1.60 -10.62 4.30
CA LEU A 75 2.17 -9.29 4.08
C LEU A 75 1.67 -8.24 5.07
N ARG A 76 0.59 -8.52 5.82
CA ARG A 76 -0.08 -7.52 6.68
C ARG A 76 0.76 -7.09 7.88
N GLU A 77 1.72 -7.90 8.27
CA GLU A 77 2.68 -7.58 9.33
C GLU A 77 3.97 -8.34 9.05
N LEU A 78 4.70 -7.93 8.02
CA LEU A 78 6.00 -8.51 7.71
C LEU A 78 7.00 -8.15 8.83
N ARG A 79 6.86 -8.78 10.01
CA ARG A 79 7.67 -8.57 11.23
C ARG A 79 9.03 -9.25 11.11
N VAL A 80 9.62 -9.22 9.92
CA VAL A 80 10.91 -9.82 9.67
C VAL A 80 11.99 -8.80 10.00
N GLN A 81 12.89 -9.15 10.92
CA GLN A 81 14.08 -8.37 11.18
C GLN A 81 15.08 -8.57 10.03
N ILE A 82 15.18 -7.59 9.14
CA ILE A 82 16.19 -7.57 8.08
C ILE A 82 17.54 -7.28 8.74
N ARG A 83 18.32 -8.34 9.00
CA ARG A 83 19.66 -8.25 9.60
C ARG A 83 20.76 -8.44 8.58
N LYS A 84 20.51 -9.27 7.55
CA LYS A 84 21.46 -9.59 6.48
C LYS A 84 20.86 -9.31 5.11
N SER A 85 21.72 -9.16 4.10
CA SER A 85 21.30 -9.03 2.70
C SER A 85 20.51 -10.25 2.20
N GLU A 86 20.82 -11.44 2.71
CA GLU A 86 20.08 -12.68 2.42
C GLU A 86 18.62 -12.60 2.89
N ASP A 87 18.36 -12.01 4.06
CA ASP A 87 17.01 -11.81 4.57
C ASP A 87 16.23 -10.88 3.63
N MET A 88 16.86 -9.78 3.20
CA MET A 88 16.25 -8.84 2.25
C MET A 88 15.88 -9.53 0.93
N ASN A 89 16.77 -10.34 0.36
CA ASN A 89 16.48 -11.07 -0.88
C ASN A 89 15.33 -12.07 -0.70
N ARG A 90 15.27 -12.77 0.44
CA ARG A 90 14.15 -13.67 0.76
C ARG A 90 12.83 -12.92 0.83
N GLU A 91 12.80 -11.76 1.48
CA GLU A 91 11.58 -10.95 1.57
C GLU A 91 11.15 -10.40 0.20
N LEU A 92 12.10 -9.99 -0.66
CA LEU A 92 11.81 -9.56 -2.03
C LEU A 92 11.26 -10.71 -2.88
N LEU A 93 11.80 -11.92 -2.75
CA LEU A 93 11.27 -13.12 -3.41
C LEU A 93 9.87 -13.45 -2.92
N TRP A 94 9.62 -13.35 -1.61
CA TRP A 94 8.29 -13.55 -1.03
C TRP A 94 7.27 -12.56 -1.59
N LEU A 95 7.61 -11.27 -1.58
CA LEU A 95 6.78 -10.21 -2.16
C LEU A 95 6.48 -10.48 -3.64
N SER A 96 7.51 -10.85 -4.41
CA SER A 96 7.38 -11.17 -5.84
C SER A 96 6.46 -12.37 -6.06
N ALA A 97 6.57 -13.41 -5.23
CA ALA A 97 5.67 -14.56 -5.30
C ALA A 97 4.21 -14.16 -5.03
N CYS A 98 3.95 -13.31 -4.02
CA CYS A 98 2.60 -12.80 -3.76
C CYS A 98 2.04 -12.00 -4.95
N VAL A 99 2.87 -11.19 -5.63
CA VAL A 99 2.45 -10.44 -6.82
C VAL A 99 2.14 -11.37 -7.99
N VAL A 100 3.00 -12.35 -8.27
CA VAL A 100 2.78 -13.33 -9.34
C VAL A 100 1.50 -14.12 -9.08
N LEU A 101 1.30 -14.61 -7.86
CA LEU A 101 0.08 -15.31 -7.47
C LEU A 101 -1.15 -14.43 -7.61
N HIS A 102 -1.07 -13.15 -7.23
CA HIS A 102 -2.17 -12.21 -7.40
C HIS A 102 -2.55 -12.07 -8.88
N ILE A 103 -1.57 -11.91 -9.76
CA ILE A 103 -1.79 -11.83 -11.22
C ILE A 103 -2.43 -13.12 -11.74
N MET A 104 -1.92 -14.29 -11.35
CA MET A 104 -2.48 -15.56 -11.79
C MET A 104 -3.95 -15.70 -11.38
N VAL A 105 -4.27 -15.35 -10.14
CA VAL A 105 -5.64 -15.48 -9.64
C VAL A 105 -6.59 -14.47 -10.30
N LEU A 106 -6.14 -13.25 -10.59
CA LEU A 106 -6.89 -12.30 -11.42
C LEU A 106 -7.17 -12.85 -12.82
N LEU A 107 -6.18 -13.50 -13.46
CA LEU A 107 -6.36 -14.11 -14.78
C LEU A 107 -7.36 -15.28 -14.77
N PHE A 108 -7.52 -15.96 -13.63
CA PHE A 108 -8.53 -17.01 -13.46
C PHE A 108 -9.94 -16.48 -13.15
N GLY A 109 -10.13 -15.15 -13.16
CA GLY A 109 -11.45 -14.53 -13.00
C GLY A 109 -11.92 -14.45 -11.56
N ASP A 110 -10.99 -14.44 -10.61
CA ASP A 110 -11.32 -14.27 -9.19
C ASP A 110 -11.72 -12.82 -8.88
N ASP A 111 -12.92 -12.68 -8.31
CA ASP A 111 -13.52 -11.40 -7.94
C ASP A 111 -13.27 -11.12 -6.45
N TRP A 112 -11.99 -11.03 -6.07
CA TRP A 112 -11.63 -10.72 -4.69
C TRP A 112 -12.19 -9.33 -4.33
N PRO A 113 -13.01 -9.22 -3.27
CA PRO A 113 -13.62 -7.96 -2.93
C PRO A 113 -12.52 -6.96 -2.59
N ASN A 114 -12.52 -5.84 -3.30
CA ASN A 114 -11.80 -4.63 -2.94
C ASN A 114 -12.49 -4.04 -1.69
N ASP A 115 -12.44 -4.76 -0.57
CA ASP A 115 -12.93 -4.28 0.72
C ASP A 115 -11.94 -3.21 1.23
N ASP A 116 -12.01 -2.03 0.62
CA ASP A 116 -11.26 -0.80 0.91
C ASP A 116 -11.66 -0.13 2.22
N GLU A 117 -11.87 -0.95 3.24
CA GLU A 117 -12.27 -0.51 4.57
C GLU A 117 -11.33 -1.10 5.63
N SER A 118 -10.03 -1.09 5.33
CA SER A 118 -9.01 -0.93 6.36
C SER A 118 -8.41 0.47 6.22
N SER A 119 -9.27 1.47 6.09
CA SER A 119 -8.91 2.80 6.56
C SER A 119 -8.74 2.64 8.07
N ASP A 120 -7.49 2.58 8.53
CA ASP A 120 -7.15 2.89 9.92
C ASP A 120 -7.46 4.38 10.15
N SER A 121 -8.74 4.73 10.07
CA SER A 121 -9.28 5.97 10.59
C SER A 121 -9.52 5.71 12.07
N ASP A 122 -8.55 6.10 12.90
CA ASP A 122 -8.82 6.46 14.29
C ASP A 122 -9.79 7.65 14.25
N SER A 123 -11.08 7.37 14.09
CA SER A 123 -12.15 8.34 14.23
C SER A 123 -12.83 8.09 15.56
N ASP A 124 -12.46 8.91 16.54
CA ASP A 124 -13.15 9.07 17.80
C ASP A 124 -14.66 9.26 17.59
N GLY A 125 -15.45 8.47 18.34
CA GLY A 125 -16.82 8.74 18.78
C GLY A 125 -17.89 9.06 17.74
N GLU A 126 -18.94 8.24 17.65
CA GLU A 126 -20.23 8.54 18.31
C GLU A 126 -21.08 7.27 18.39
N GLU A 127 -21.73 7.10 19.54
CA GLU A 127 -22.63 6.00 19.85
C GLU A 127 -23.91 6.06 19.01
N SER A 128 -24.30 4.94 18.40
CA SER A 128 -25.71 4.69 18.12
C SER A 128 -26.08 3.28 18.59
N ASP A 129 -26.88 3.28 19.65
CA ASP A 129 -27.51 2.16 20.33
C ASP A 129 -28.17 1.15 19.39
N SER A 130 -27.63 -0.07 19.36
CA SER A 130 -28.35 -1.27 18.96
C SER A 130 -27.67 -2.50 19.58
N GLY A 131 -27.95 -2.75 20.86
CA GLY A 131 -28.11 -4.08 21.49
C GLY A 131 -27.16 -5.25 21.16
N ASP A 132 -25.94 -5.04 20.67
CA ASP A 132 -24.94 -6.08 20.44
C ASP A 132 -23.62 -5.62 21.09
N GLU A 133 -23.36 -6.12 22.31
CA GLU A 133 -22.15 -5.85 23.13
C GLU A 133 -20.86 -6.45 22.54
N ASP A 134 -20.66 -6.37 21.22
CA ASP A 134 -19.36 -6.67 20.62
C ASP A 134 -18.64 -5.33 20.36
N PRO A 135 -17.63 -4.94 21.16
CA PRO A 135 -16.92 -3.66 20.98
C PRO A 135 -16.17 -3.58 19.64
N TYR A 136 -16.03 -4.71 18.92
CA TYR A 136 -15.41 -4.75 17.61
C TYR A 136 -16.45 -4.68 16.48
N THR A 137 -16.55 -3.52 15.84
CA THR A 137 -17.45 -3.25 14.69
C THR A 137 -17.28 -4.26 13.55
N PHE A 138 -16.04 -4.67 13.28
CA PHE A 138 -15.70 -5.70 12.30
C PHE A 138 -16.39 -7.05 12.60
N ARG A 139 -16.39 -7.49 13.86
CA ARG A 139 -17.00 -8.77 14.27
C ARG A 139 -18.52 -8.72 14.14
N ARG A 140 -19.16 -7.60 14.46
CA ARG A 140 -20.61 -7.43 14.24
C ARG A 140 -20.97 -7.59 12.76
N ARG A 141 -20.20 -6.97 11.86
CA ARG A 141 -20.44 -7.06 10.41
C ARG A 141 -20.32 -8.49 9.88
N ILE A 142 -19.28 -9.21 10.31
CA ILE A 142 -19.07 -10.62 9.93
C ILE A 142 -20.18 -11.50 10.51
N LYS A 143 -20.56 -11.32 11.78
CA LYS A 143 -21.69 -12.04 12.40
C LYS A 143 -22.99 -11.79 11.65
N ALA A 144 -23.33 -10.55 11.34
CA ALA A 144 -24.53 -10.20 10.59
C ALA A 144 -24.55 -10.85 9.21
N LYS A 145 -23.42 -10.82 8.48
CA LYS A 145 -23.30 -11.43 7.15
C LYS A 145 -23.40 -12.96 7.21
N ALA A 146 -22.81 -13.59 8.23
CA ALA A 146 -22.91 -15.03 8.45
C ALA A 146 -24.34 -15.48 8.82
N ILE A 147 -25.02 -14.73 9.69
CA ILE A 147 -26.43 -15.00 10.07
C ILE A 147 -27.35 -14.83 8.87
N ALA A 148 -27.16 -13.77 8.07
CA ALA A 148 -27.94 -13.54 6.86
C ALA A 148 -27.78 -14.70 5.86
N ARG A 149 -26.55 -15.20 5.70
CA ARG A 149 -26.26 -16.32 4.80
C ARG A 149 -26.78 -17.66 5.31
N GLY A 150 -26.79 -17.88 6.63
CA GLY A 150 -27.36 -19.07 7.26
C GLY A 150 -28.89 -19.09 7.32
N ARG A 151 -29.55 -17.93 7.16
CA ARG A 151 -31.01 -17.80 7.06
C ARG A 151 -31.54 -17.88 5.63
N ALA A 152 -30.67 -17.82 4.63
CA ALA A 152 -31.09 -18.09 3.26
C ALA A 152 -31.52 -19.57 3.17
N PRO A 153 -32.74 -19.88 2.69
CA PRO A 153 -33.13 -21.25 2.43
C PRO A 153 -32.15 -21.83 1.42
N GLY A 154 -31.54 -22.97 1.75
CA GLY A 154 -30.58 -23.64 0.89
C GLY A 154 -31.20 -23.94 -0.47
N GLU A 155 -30.50 -23.54 -1.54
CA GLU A 155 -30.69 -24.10 -2.88
C GLU A 155 -30.16 -25.54 -2.94
#